data_AF-A0AAW9KQV7-F1
#
_entry.id   AF-A0AAW9KQV7-F1
#
_cell.length_a   1.000
_cell.length_b   1.000
_cell.length_c   1.000
_cell.angle_alpha   90.00
_cell.angle_beta   90.00
_cell.angle_gamma   90.00
#
_symmetry.space_group_name_H-M   'P 1'
#
loop_
_entity.id
_entity.type
_entity.pdbx_description
1 polymer ?
#
loop_
_entity_poly.entity_id
_entity_poly.type
_entity_poly.pdbx_seq_one_letter_code
_entity_poly.pdbx_strand_id
1 'polypeptide(L)'
;MRTLDLACHEFHANALFNSHGLAPFFACDSQVKAGDGSVSGSFDLDGELWTCTLSYQESNIVHPGEQTPQGTEFRIQQIREFRLKVARQITQDPIGKQSFTAHVSPRWPGMLGQKGDGTRVKIPVPKGFGEGVNVRLKGSNVEFGRYLTLLKIAMNEVGIAGRYFEEYHESSNIQDAERYVRVHKNKSGPIHARDGAIAAMGHLLEHDRKGYRKLVQNDDDNHGRNLPGFYHTATLDARRIRQAFPSHSYPKEVKHYYAKEALSLSDDHPSRIQRSVRRCSRRCWNVTRLSTSTISTSW
;
A
#
# COMPACT_ATOMS: atom_id res chain seq x y z
N MET A 1 -22.59 -8.69 21.56
CA MET A 1 -21.91 -7.91 20.50
C MET A 1 -20.83 -8.79 19.90
N ARG A 2 -20.88 -9.13 18.60
CA ARG A 2 -19.80 -9.87 17.94
C ARG A 2 -19.00 -8.88 17.10
N THR A 3 -17.75 -8.66 17.47
CA THR A 3 -16.79 -7.89 16.69
C THR A 3 -16.18 -8.82 15.65
N LEU A 4 -16.21 -8.44 14.37
CA LEU A 4 -15.47 -9.14 13.32
C LEU A 4 -14.07 -8.52 13.20
N ASP A 5 -13.04 -9.34 13.38
CA ASP A 5 -11.67 -8.93 13.11
C ASP A 5 -11.43 -8.90 11.60
N LEU A 6 -10.97 -7.75 11.12
CA LEU A 6 -10.65 -7.55 9.71
C LEU A 6 -9.18 -7.90 9.45
N ALA A 7 -8.94 -8.78 8.48
CA ALA A 7 -7.59 -9.14 8.06
C ALA A 7 -6.98 -8.05 7.16
N CYS A 8 -5.69 -7.75 7.33
CA CYS A 8 -4.97 -6.88 6.40
C CYS A 8 -4.88 -7.56 5.03
N HIS A 9 -5.08 -6.81 3.94
CA HIS A 9 -5.05 -7.34 2.58
C HIS A 9 -3.96 -6.72 1.73
N GLU A 10 -4.03 -5.41 1.52
CA GLU A 10 -3.12 -4.64 0.66
C GLU A 10 -2.70 -3.35 1.37
N PHE A 11 -1.45 -2.95 1.16
CA PHE A 11 -0.92 -1.70 1.67
C PHE A 11 0.01 -1.07 0.65
N HIS A 12 -0.27 0.19 0.29
CA HIS A 12 0.55 1.01 -0.58
C HIS A 12 0.87 2.33 0.10
N ALA A 13 2.15 2.66 0.22
CA ALA A 13 2.59 3.92 0.81
C ALA A 13 3.84 4.47 0.13
N ASN A 14 4.04 5.78 0.28
CA ASN A 14 5.31 6.44 0.04
C ASN A 14 5.82 6.95 1.40
N ALA A 15 6.91 6.38 1.87
CA ALA A 15 7.67 6.86 3.02
C ALA A 15 8.87 7.64 2.49
N LEU A 16 8.91 8.95 2.75
CA LEU A 16 10.03 9.80 2.36
C LEU A 16 10.96 9.98 3.55
N PHE A 17 12.27 9.88 3.32
CA PHE A 17 13.31 10.05 4.35
C PHE A 17 14.35 11.04 3.84
N ASN A 18 14.63 12.10 4.59
CA ASN A 18 15.60 13.14 4.22
C ASN A 18 16.63 13.46 5.32
N SER A 19 16.50 12.92 6.54
CA SER A 19 17.44 13.20 7.65
C SER A 19 18.89 12.81 7.35
N HIS A 20 19.12 11.95 6.36
CA HIS A 20 20.44 11.50 5.92
C HIS A 20 20.74 11.78 4.44
N GLY A 21 19.98 12.68 3.80
CA GLY A 21 20.15 12.99 2.39
C GLY A 21 20.14 11.75 1.49
N LEU A 22 21.06 11.69 0.53
CA LEU A 22 21.21 10.56 -0.40
C LEU A 22 22.00 9.37 0.15
N ALA A 23 22.49 9.40 1.40
CA ALA A 23 23.26 8.31 1.99
C ALA A 23 22.57 6.93 1.91
N PRO A 24 21.26 6.76 2.22
CA PRO A 24 20.58 5.47 2.03
C PRO A 24 20.59 4.99 0.57
N PHE A 25 20.48 5.90 -0.39
CA PHE A 25 20.51 5.54 -1.80
C PHE A 25 21.91 5.04 -2.22
N PHE A 26 22.96 5.74 -1.80
CA PHE A 26 24.34 5.33 -2.05
C PHE A 26 24.70 4.02 -1.33
N ALA A 27 24.17 3.79 -0.15
CA ALA A 27 24.33 2.52 0.56
C ALA A 27 23.69 1.36 -0.21
N CYS A 28 22.48 1.53 -0.76
CA CYS A 28 21.87 0.52 -1.63
C CYS A 28 22.74 0.21 -2.85
N ASP A 29 23.25 1.24 -3.53
CA ASP A 29 24.14 1.08 -4.70
C ASP A 29 25.40 0.29 -4.35
N SER A 30 26.06 0.67 -3.25
CA SER A 30 27.28 0.00 -2.79
C SER A 30 27.03 -1.46 -2.44
N GLN A 31 25.96 -1.77 -1.71
CA GLN A 31 25.67 -3.15 -1.29
C GLN A 31 25.30 -4.03 -2.47
N VAL A 32 24.46 -3.54 -3.38
CA VAL A 32 24.08 -4.28 -4.59
C VAL A 32 25.29 -4.56 -5.47
N LYS A 33 26.22 -3.59 -5.65
CA LYS A 33 27.46 -3.82 -6.40
C LYS A 33 28.37 -4.82 -5.72
N ALA A 34 28.51 -4.76 -4.39
CA ALA A 34 29.30 -5.73 -3.64
C ALA A 34 28.72 -7.16 -3.73
N GLY A 35 27.40 -7.30 -3.85
CA GLY A 35 26.70 -8.57 -4.05
C GLY A 35 26.50 -8.98 -5.51
N ASP A 36 27.28 -8.45 -6.46
CA ASP A 36 27.15 -8.76 -7.89
C ASP A 36 25.71 -8.64 -8.43
N GLY A 37 25.02 -7.59 -7.99
CA GLY A 37 23.67 -7.23 -8.41
C GLY A 37 22.55 -7.62 -7.44
N SER A 38 22.82 -8.40 -6.39
CA SER A 38 21.83 -8.63 -5.33
C SER A 38 22.44 -9.05 -3.99
N VAL A 39 21.79 -8.70 -2.89
CA VAL A 39 22.17 -9.16 -1.53
C VAL A 39 20.93 -9.74 -0.86
N SER A 40 21.05 -10.87 -0.20
CA SER A 40 19.96 -11.50 0.54
C SER A 40 20.35 -11.81 1.97
N GLY A 41 19.35 -11.90 2.84
CA GLY A 41 19.52 -12.34 4.22
C GLY A 41 18.19 -12.75 4.85
N SER A 42 18.22 -13.03 6.15
CA SER A 42 17.05 -13.48 6.89
C SER A 42 17.11 -13.05 8.34
N PHE A 43 15.96 -12.74 8.92
CA PHE A 43 15.88 -12.28 10.30
C PHE A 43 14.64 -12.84 10.99
N ASP A 44 14.71 -12.92 12.32
CA ASP A 44 13.57 -13.19 13.19
C ASP A 44 12.99 -11.86 13.73
N LEU A 45 11.67 -11.77 13.78
CA LEU A 45 10.96 -10.72 14.50
C LEU A 45 9.75 -11.33 15.20
N ASP A 46 9.79 -11.32 16.53
CA ASP A 46 8.72 -11.85 17.39
C ASP A 46 8.38 -13.33 17.09
N GLY A 47 9.39 -14.15 16.79
CA GLY A 47 9.23 -15.57 16.42
C GLY A 47 8.75 -15.80 14.98
N GLU A 48 8.65 -14.73 14.19
CA GLU A 48 8.38 -14.82 12.76
C GLU A 48 9.68 -14.70 11.97
N LEU A 49 9.96 -15.69 11.14
CA LEU A 49 11.11 -15.72 10.26
C LEU A 49 10.78 -15.04 8.94
N TRP A 50 11.62 -14.08 8.57
CA TRP A 50 11.51 -13.30 7.34
C TRP A 50 12.76 -13.49 6.49
N THR A 51 12.57 -13.42 5.18
CA THR A 51 13.67 -13.29 4.21
C THR A 51 13.61 -11.94 3.55
N CYS A 52 14.78 -11.41 3.21
CA CYS A 52 14.90 -10.19 2.44
C CYS A 52 15.91 -10.32 1.32
N THR A 53 15.61 -9.70 0.19
CA THR A 53 16.50 -9.62 -0.97
C THR A 53 16.48 -8.19 -1.50
N LEU A 54 17.64 -7.56 -1.50
CA LEU A 54 17.91 -6.29 -2.16
C LEU A 54 18.44 -6.54 -3.57
N SER A 55 17.83 -5.91 -4.56
CA SER A 55 18.27 -5.91 -5.95
C SER A 55 18.02 -4.56 -6.58
N TYR A 56 18.26 -4.44 -7.90
CA TYR A 56 18.06 -3.20 -8.63
C TYR A 56 17.24 -3.37 -9.91
N GLN A 57 16.80 -2.25 -10.46
CA GLN A 57 16.21 -2.12 -11.79
C GLN A 57 16.85 -0.95 -12.53
N GLU A 58 16.69 -0.93 -13.86
CA GLU A 58 16.97 0.26 -14.66
C GLU A 58 16.15 1.45 -14.14
N SER A 59 16.77 2.62 -14.08
CA SER A 59 16.09 3.86 -13.76
C SER A 59 15.93 4.70 -15.01
N ASN A 60 14.86 5.50 -15.02
CA ASN A 60 14.65 6.53 -16.02
C ASN A 60 14.98 7.94 -15.49
N ILE A 61 15.60 8.05 -14.32
CA ILE A 61 16.03 9.33 -13.74
C ILE A 61 17.20 9.87 -14.55
N VAL A 62 17.12 11.15 -14.91
CA VAL A 62 18.21 11.86 -15.58
C VAL A 62 19.33 12.10 -14.58
N HIS A 63 20.56 11.75 -14.96
CA HIS A 63 21.76 11.93 -14.15
C HIS A 63 21.95 13.41 -13.77
N PRO A 64 22.23 13.75 -12.49
CA PRO A 64 22.35 15.14 -12.06
C PRO A 64 23.66 15.81 -12.51
N GLY A 65 24.64 15.03 -12.92
CA GLY A 65 26.03 15.48 -13.13
C GLY A 65 26.91 14.97 -12.00
N GLU A 66 28.10 15.54 -11.82
CA GLU A 66 29.03 15.15 -10.74
C GLU A 66 28.52 15.55 -9.36
N GLN A 67 27.58 16.50 -9.29
CA GLN A 67 26.93 16.92 -8.06
C GLN A 67 25.45 17.17 -8.30
N THR A 68 24.64 16.99 -7.26
CA THR A 68 23.25 17.44 -7.27
C THR A 68 23.16 18.97 -7.21
N PRO A 69 21.99 19.58 -7.50
CA PRO A 69 21.81 21.02 -7.36
C PRO A 69 22.05 21.59 -5.95
N GLN A 70 22.08 20.74 -4.91
CA GLN A 70 22.40 21.17 -3.54
C GLN A 70 23.86 20.88 -3.14
N GLY A 71 24.69 20.41 -4.07
CA GLY A 71 26.13 20.19 -3.87
C GLY A 71 26.52 18.79 -3.37
N THR A 72 25.59 17.84 -3.31
CA THR A 72 25.92 16.45 -2.94
C THR A 72 26.65 15.80 -4.09
N GLU A 73 27.85 15.30 -3.82
CA GLU A 73 28.65 14.56 -4.79
C GLU A 73 27.93 13.30 -5.29
N PHE A 74 27.92 13.09 -6.60
CA PHE A 74 27.19 12.02 -7.26
C PHE A 74 28.12 11.22 -8.19
N ARG A 75 28.75 10.19 -7.64
CA ARG A 75 29.73 9.33 -8.36
C ARG A 75 29.11 8.14 -9.11
N ILE A 76 27.80 7.94 -9.01
CA ILE A 76 27.11 6.81 -9.65
C ILE A 76 26.89 7.10 -11.13
N GLN A 77 27.69 6.51 -12.01
CA GLN A 77 27.62 6.74 -13.46
C GLN A 77 26.26 6.36 -14.08
N GLN A 78 25.74 5.18 -13.75
CA GLN A 78 24.43 4.71 -14.20
C GLN A 78 23.46 4.64 -13.02
N ILE A 79 22.45 5.50 -13.02
CA ILE A 79 21.44 5.49 -11.97
C ILE A 79 20.61 4.22 -12.07
N ARG A 80 20.61 3.45 -10.99
CA ARG A 80 19.69 2.34 -10.74
C ARG A 80 18.71 2.73 -9.66
N GLU A 81 17.56 2.07 -9.64
CA GLU A 81 16.66 2.14 -8.50
C GLU A 81 16.60 0.78 -7.81
N PHE A 82 16.41 0.79 -6.50
CA PHE A 82 16.61 -0.41 -5.68
C PHE A 82 15.30 -0.99 -5.20
N ARG A 83 15.22 -2.31 -5.13
CA ARG A 83 14.07 -3.05 -4.63
C ARG A 83 14.50 -3.98 -3.52
N LEU A 84 13.97 -3.74 -2.33
CA LEU A 84 14.04 -4.69 -1.23
C LEU A 84 12.73 -5.48 -1.21
N LYS A 85 12.79 -6.78 -1.50
CA LYS A 85 11.69 -7.71 -1.28
C LYS A 85 11.82 -8.28 0.13
N VAL A 86 10.75 -8.24 0.91
CA VAL A 86 10.67 -8.84 2.24
C VAL A 86 9.47 -9.78 2.28
N ALA A 87 9.66 -11.02 2.70
CA ALA A 87 8.61 -12.03 2.73
C ALA A 87 8.75 -12.90 3.97
N ARG A 88 7.62 -13.35 4.51
CA ARG A 88 7.62 -14.36 5.56
C ARG A 88 8.14 -15.67 4.98
N GLN A 89 8.94 -16.42 5.74
CA GLN A 89 9.45 -17.71 5.29
C GLN A 89 8.31 -18.67 4.94
N ILE A 90 8.48 -19.42 3.85
CA ILE A 90 7.46 -20.34 3.32
C ILE A 90 7.04 -21.41 4.33
N THR A 91 7.91 -21.79 5.26
CA THR A 91 7.62 -22.73 6.34
C THR A 91 6.60 -22.20 7.33
N GLN A 92 6.52 -20.86 7.50
CA GLN A 92 5.58 -20.19 8.40
C GLN A 92 4.42 -19.49 7.65
N ASP A 93 4.57 -19.23 6.35
CA ASP A 93 3.50 -18.81 5.46
C ASP A 93 3.52 -19.63 4.17
N PRO A 94 3.00 -20.87 4.18
CA PRO A 94 3.02 -21.77 3.01
C PRO A 94 2.29 -21.23 1.79
N ILE A 95 1.40 -20.24 1.98
CA ILE A 95 0.65 -19.62 0.89
C ILE A 95 1.47 -18.48 0.25
N GLY A 96 2.53 -18.00 0.92
CA GLY A 96 3.45 -16.97 0.42
C GLY A 96 2.76 -15.61 0.21
N LYS A 97 1.82 -15.27 1.08
CA LYS A 97 0.95 -14.09 0.95
C LYS A 97 1.30 -12.95 1.89
N GLN A 98 2.20 -13.14 2.84
CA GLN A 98 2.72 -12.11 3.74
C GLN A 98 4.05 -11.59 3.22
N SER A 99 4.00 -10.53 2.42
CA SER A 99 5.21 -9.94 1.84
C SER A 99 5.02 -8.48 1.47
N PHE A 100 6.13 -7.78 1.27
CA PHE A 100 6.13 -6.48 0.64
C PHE A 100 7.39 -6.23 -0.17
N THR A 101 7.31 -5.26 -1.08
CA THR A 101 8.45 -4.69 -1.79
C THR A 101 8.58 -3.23 -1.40
N ALA A 102 9.80 -2.83 -1.05
CA ALA A 102 10.20 -1.45 -0.84
C ALA A 102 11.04 -1.00 -2.03
N HIS A 103 10.50 -0.10 -2.85
CA HIS A 103 11.22 0.50 -3.97
C HIS A 103 11.86 1.81 -3.52
N VAL A 104 13.19 1.84 -3.45
CA VAL A 104 14.00 2.97 -2.99
C VAL A 104 14.45 3.77 -4.21
N SER A 105 13.95 5.01 -4.30
CA SER A 105 14.31 5.96 -5.35
C SER A 105 14.90 7.23 -4.73
N PRO A 106 15.94 7.84 -5.32
CA PRO A 106 16.51 9.07 -4.80
C PRO A 106 15.58 10.25 -5.11
N ARG A 107 15.72 11.33 -4.35
CA ARG A 107 14.97 12.58 -4.52
C ARG A 107 15.88 13.76 -4.24
N TRP A 108 15.90 14.71 -5.17
CA TRP A 108 16.55 16.01 -5.02
C TRP A 108 15.76 17.10 -5.76
N PRO A 109 15.88 18.38 -5.38
CA PRO A 109 15.15 19.45 -6.03
C PRO A 109 15.49 19.55 -7.52
N GLY A 110 14.47 19.70 -8.37
CA GLY A 110 14.65 19.84 -9.81
C GLY A 110 14.88 18.54 -10.59
N MET A 111 14.77 17.37 -9.95
CA MET A 111 14.96 16.08 -10.60
C MET A 111 14.05 15.87 -11.81
N LEU A 112 14.63 15.31 -12.87
CA LEU A 112 13.93 14.97 -14.12
C LEU A 112 13.97 13.45 -14.34
N GLY A 113 12.93 12.93 -14.96
CA GLY A 113 12.91 11.59 -15.55
C GLY A 113 12.78 11.69 -17.07
N GLN A 114 13.24 10.67 -17.77
CA GLN A 114 13.12 10.53 -19.22
C GLN A 114 12.09 9.44 -19.54
N LYS A 115 11.24 9.67 -20.54
CA LYS A 115 10.31 8.68 -21.08
C LYS A 115 10.98 7.90 -22.21
N GLY A 116 10.35 6.80 -22.63
CA GLY A 116 10.82 6.00 -23.78
C GLY A 116 10.89 6.77 -25.10
N ASP A 117 10.11 7.84 -25.24
CA ASP A 117 10.13 8.76 -26.40
C ASP A 117 11.21 9.86 -26.30
N GLY A 118 12.05 9.83 -25.27
CA GLY A 118 13.08 10.84 -25.01
C GLY A 118 12.59 12.10 -24.27
N THR A 119 11.27 12.27 -24.09
CA THR A 119 10.71 13.44 -23.40
C THR A 119 11.10 13.45 -21.93
N ARG A 120 11.54 14.62 -21.45
CA ARG A 120 11.84 14.83 -20.03
C ARG A 120 10.61 15.30 -19.27
N VAL A 121 10.38 14.69 -18.10
CA VAL A 121 9.32 15.06 -17.18
C VAL A 121 9.90 15.38 -15.81
N LYS A 122 9.34 16.40 -15.16
CA LYS A 122 9.74 16.73 -13.79
C LYS A 122 9.24 15.67 -12.83
N ILE A 123 10.12 15.15 -11.99
CA ILE A 123 9.74 14.26 -10.90
C ILE A 123 9.43 15.14 -9.68
N PRO A 124 8.21 15.07 -9.13
CA PRO A 124 7.82 15.93 -8.03
C PRO A 124 8.60 15.59 -6.76
N VAL A 125 9.22 16.61 -6.17
CA VAL A 125 9.85 16.57 -4.85
C VAL A 125 9.14 17.61 -3.98
N PRO A 126 8.68 17.26 -2.76
CA PRO A 126 8.00 18.22 -1.89
C PRO A 126 8.86 19.46 -1.63
N LYS A 127 8.23 20.63 -1.55
CA LYS A 127 8.93 21.88 -1.22
C LYS A 127 9.54 21.75 0.18
N GLY A 128 10.79 22.16 0.34
CA GLY A 128 11.50 22.06 1.63
C GLY A 128 12.03 20.65 1.96
N PHE A 129 11.76 19.64 1.12
CA PHE A 129 12.27 18.28 1.36
C PHE A 129 13.80 18.20 1.31
N GLY A 130 14.43 19.03 0.46
CA GLY A 130 15.86 18.93 0.18
C GLY A 130 16.17 17.64 -0.57
N GLU A 131 17.14 16.87 -0.06
CA GLU A 131 17.59 15.61 -0.62
C GLU A 131 17.24 14.43 0.27
N GLY A 132 17.00 13.28 -0.34
CA GLY A 132 16.55 12.11 0.39
C GLY A 132 16.19 10.94 -0.50
N VAL A 133 15.45 10.00 0.08
CA VAL A 133 14.87 8.87 -0.64
C VAL A 133 13.36 8.84 -0.48
N ASN A 134 12.69 8.39 -1.54
CA ASN A 134 11.32 7.93 -1.47
C ASN A 134 11.32 6.40 -1.48
N VAL A 135 10.80 5.80 -0.42
CA VAL A 135 10.56 4.37 -0.31
C VAL A 135 9.10 4.10 -0.60
N ARG A 136 8.82 3.59 -1.80
CA ARG A 136 7.47 3.13 -2.16
C ARG A 136 7.27 1.71 -1.65
N LEU A 137 6.43 1.58 -0.64
CA LEU A 137 6.05 0.30 -0.05
C LEU A 137 4.82 -0.23 -0.78
N LYS A 138 4.89 -1.49 -1.21
CA LYS A 138 3.74 -2.26 -1.69
C LYS A 138 3.76 -3.63 -1.06
N GLY A 139 2.72 -3.98 -0.29
CA GLY A 139 2.66 -5.30 0.30
C GLY A 139 1.27 -5.81 0.51
N SER A 140 1.22 -7.04 0.98
CA SER A 140 0.01 -7.80 1.18
C SER A 140 0.04 -8.58 2.48
N ASN A 141 -1.11 -8.64 3.16
CA ASN A 141 -1.36 -9.42 4.38
C ASN A 141 -0.33 -9.26 5.51
N VAL A 142 0.34 -8.10 5.57
CA VAL A 142 1.18 -7.66 6.69
C VAL A 142 0.42 -6.62 7.49
N GLU A 143 0.55 -6.65 8.81
CA GLU A 143 -0.06 -5.67 9.70
C GLU A 143 0.51 -4.27 9.40
N PHE A 144 -0.36 -3.27 9.26
CA PHE A 144 0.05 -1.95 8.73
C PHE A 144 1.12 -1.26 9.59
N GLY A 145 1.08 -1.45 10.92
CA GLY A 145 2.06 -0.89 11.84
C GLY A 145 3.47 -1.46 11.67
N ARG A 146 3.61 -2.65 11.09
CA ARG A 146 4.89 -3.38 11.02
C ARG A 146 5.76 -3.02 9.82
N TYR A 147 5.23 -2.34 8.81
CA TYR A 147 5.97 -2.09 7.55
C TYR A 147 7.30 -1.35 7.76
N LEU A 148 7.33 -0.30 8.59
CA LEU A 148 8.58 0.44 8.83
C LEU A 148 9.54 -0.33 9.71
N THR A 149 9.06 -1.05 10.72
CA THR A 149 9.90 -1.92 11.57
C THR A 149 10.56 -3.01 10.74
N LEU A 150 9.79 -3.72 9.91
CA LEU A 150 10.31 -4.74 9.00
C LEU A 150 11.28 -4.15 7.98
N LEU A 151 10.98 -2.96 7.43
CA LEU A 151 11.89 -2.26 6.51
C LEU A 151 13.25 -1.98 7.18
N LYS A 152 13.26 -1.45 8.40
CA LYS A 152 14.50 -1.13 9.13
C LYS A 152 15.35 -2.38 9.37
N ILE A 153 14.75 -3.46 9.85
CA ILE A 153 15.45 -4.71 10.16
C ILE A 153 15.97 -5.35 8.87
N ALA A 154 15.13 -5.44 7.84
CA ALA A 154 15.52 -6.00 6.55
C ALA A 154 16.64 -5.20 5.86
N MET A 155 16.66 -3.87 6.02
CA MET A 155 17.76 -3.04 5.52
C MET A 155 19.07 -3.33 6.25
N ASN A 156 19.03 -3.45 7.59
CA ASN A 156 20.22 -3.83 8.37
C ASN A 156 20.79 -5.18 7.92
N GLU A 157 19.90 -6.14 7.69
CA GLU A 157 20.25 -7.49 7.27
C GLU A 157 20.98 -7.53 5.92
N VAL A 158 20.65 -6.62 4.99
CA VAL A 158 21.36 -6.48 3.70
C VAL A 158 22.51 -5.46 3.75
N GLY A 159 23.01 -5.13 4.94
CA GLY A 159 24.18 -4.27 5.13
C GLY A 159 23.90 -2.76 5.02
N ILE A 160 22.65 -2.33 5.12
CA ILE A 160 22.24 -0.91 5.05
C ILE A 160 21.71 -0.46 6.40
N ALA A 161 22.29 0.60 6.96
CA ALA A 161 21.92 1.06 8.29
C ALA A 161 20.43 1.43 8.39
N GLY A 162 19.67 0.69 9.20
CA GLY A 162 18.25 0.87 9.45
C GLY A 162 17.88 2.25 10.02
N ARG A 163 18.85 2.94 10.64
CA ARG A 163 18.69 4.34 11.11
C ARG A 163 18.29 5.30 9.99
N TYR A 164 18.65 4.99 8.74
CA TYR A 164 18.24 5.80 7.58
C TYR A 164 16.73 5.84 7.37
N PHE A 165 15.98 4.93 7.98
CA PHE A 165 14.53 4.76 7.80
C PHE A 165 13.75 4.97 9.11
N GLU A 166 14.30 5.74 10.05
CA GLU A 166 13.66 6.02 11.34
C GLU A 166 12.61 7.13 11.27
N GLU A 167 13.03 8.29 10.76
CA GLU A 167 12.20 9.49 10.74
C GLU A 167 11.70 9.75 9.33
N TYR A 168 10.44 9.37 9.08
CA TYR A 168 9.80 9.72 7.82
C TYR A 168 9.39 11.20 7.82
N HIS A 169 9.55 11.84 6.67
CA HIS A 169 9.15 13.22 6.44
C HIS A 169 7.62 13.38 6.45
N GLU A 170 7.11 14.52 6.88
CA GLU A 170 5.66 14.81 6.98
C GLU A 170 4.88 14.64 5.66
N SER A 171 5.55 14.80 4.52
CA SER A 171 4.96 14.60 3.18
C SER A 171 4.75 13.13 2.80
N SER A 172 5.20 12.21 3.64
CA SER A 172 4.94 10.79 3.48
C SER A 172 3.43 10.53 3.46
N ASN A 173 2.98 9.55 2.69
CA ASN A 173 1.55 9.26 2.60
C ASN A 173 1.25 7.78 2.38
N ILE A 174 0.13 7.33 2.96
CA ILE A 174 -0.51 6.07 2.63
C ILE A 174 -1.46 6.33 1.47
N GLN A 175 -1.23 5.61 0.37
CA GLN A 175 -2.05 5.63 -0.84
C GLN A 175 -3.20 4.63 -0.71
N ASP A 176 -2.90 3.48 -0.14
CA ASP A 176 -3.85 2.39 0.04
C ASP A 176 -3.60 1.61 1.32
N ALA A 177 -4.68 1.22 1.99
CA ALA A 177 -4.67 0.36 3.16
C ALA A 177 -6.01 -0.35 3.20
N GLU A 178 -6.02 -1.59 2.73
CA GLU A 178 -7.22 -2.42 2.61
C GLU A 178 -7.24 -3.48 3.69
N ARG A 179 -8.34 -3.53 4.44
CA ARG A 179 -8.68 -4.69 5.27
C ARG A 179 -9.86 -5.42 4.65
N TYR A 180 -9.90 -6.74 4.80
CA TYR A 180 -10.97 -7.57 4.29
C TYR A 180 -11.57 -8.46 5.37
N VAL A 181 -12.85 -8.76 5.19
CA VAL A 181 -13.55 -9.83 5.92
C VAL A 181 -14.22 -10.74 4.91
N ARG A 182 -14.32 -12.02 5.26
CA ARG A 182 -15.11 -13.00 4.53
C ARG A 182 -16.51 -13.02 5.10
N VAL A 183 -17.49 -12.76 4.25
CA VAL A 183 -18.91 -12.82 4.62
C VAL A 183 -19.47 -14.14 4.13
N HIS A 184 -20.28 -14.80 4.95
CA HIS A 184 -21.03 -15.97 4.51
C HIS A 184 -22.00 -15.58 3.40
N LYS A 185 -21.94 -16.31 2.26
CA LYS A 185 -22.75 -16.05 1.07
C LYS A 185 -24.26 -15.94 1.40
N ASN A 186 -24.78 -16.82 2.25
CA ASN A 186 -26.20 -16.83 2.61
C ASN A 186 -26.60 -15.73 3.60
N LYS A 187 -25.67 -14.89 4.04
CA LYS A 187 -25.89 -13.81 5.04
C LYS A 187 -25.52 -12.43 4.52
N SER A 188 -25.12 -12.35 3.27
CA SER A 188 -24.53 -11.14 2.72
C SER A 188 -25.51 -10.30 1.91
N GLY A 189 -26.66 -10.86 1.53
CA GLY A 189 -27.76 -10.15 0.87
C GLY A 189 -28.03 -8.77 1.48
N PRO A 190 -28.17 -8.63 2.81
CA PRO A 190 -28.37 -7.34 3.46
C PRO A 190 -27.25 -6.30 3.26
N ILE A 191 -26.03 -6.72 2.88
CA ILE A 191 -24.91 -5.80 2.64
C ILE A 191 -25.06 -5.11 1.27
N HIS A 192 -25.51 -5.86 0.27
CA HIS A 192 -25.57 -5.44 -1.14
C HIS A 192 -26.99 -5.37 -1.71
N ALA A 193 -28.01 -5.49 -0.86
CA ALA A 193 -29.39 -5.22 -1.24
C ALA A 193 -29.55 -3.77 -1.72
N ARG A 194 -30.64 -3.49 -2.43
CA ARG A 194 -30.94 -2.14 -2.95
C ARG A 194 -31.05 -1.08 -1.85
N ASP A 195 -31.48 -1.50 -0.67
CA ASP A 195 -31.58 -0.74 0.59
C ASP A 195 -30.54 -1.21 1.63
N GLY A 196 -29.58 -2.03 1.20
CA GLY A 196 -28.56 -2.62 2.05
C GLY A 196 -27.53 -1.60 2.53
N ALA A 197 -26.61 -2.07 3.39
CA ALA A 197 -25.63 -1.20 4.06
C ALA A 197 -24.80 -0.35 3.07
N ILE A 198 -24.40 -0.90 1.92
CA ILE A 198 -23.63 -0.16 0.91
C ILE A 198 -24.48 0.90 0.21
N ALA A 199 -25.72 0.59 -0.13
CA ALA A 199 -26.64 1.55 -0.73
C ALA A 199 -26.96 2.70 0.24
N ALA A 200 -27.20 2.39 1.52
CA ALA A 200 -27.41 3.39 2.57
C ALA A 200 -26.23 4.36 2.71
N MET A 201 -24.98 3.87 2.60
CA MET A 201 -23.80 4.74 2.54
C MET A 201 -23.78 5.63 1.30
N GLY A 202 -24.27 5.13 0.16
CA GLY A 202 -24.48 5.94 -1.04
C GLY A 202 -25.49 7.07 -0.85
N HIS A 203 -26.61 6.79 -0.17
CA HIS A 203 -27.65 7.78 0.12
C HIS A 203 -27.14 8.96 0.97
N LEU A 204 -26.19 8.72 1.89
CA LEU A 204 -25.53 9.81 2.65
C LEU A 204 -24.87 10.86 1.73
N LEU A 205 -24.57 10.50 0.47
CA LEU A 205 -23.90 11.36 -0.50
C LEU A 205 -24.89 12.06 -1.45
N GLU A 206 -26.19 11.73 -1.46
CA GLU A 206 -27.13 12.18 -2.49
C GLU A 206 -27.36 13.70 -2.50
N HIS A 207 -27.43 14.30 -1.32
CA HIS A 207 -27.63 15.74 -1.16
C HIS A 207 -26.36 16.58 -1.36
N ASP A 208 -25.19 15.96 -1.54
CA ASP A 208 -23.94 16.69 -1.75
C ASP A 208 -23.83 17.21 -3.19
N ARG A 209 -23.84 18.55 -3.33
CA ARG A 209 -23.63 19.23 -4.63
C ARG A 209 -22.16 19.52 -4.95
N LYS A 210 -21.21 19.05 -4.13
CA LYS A 210 -19.75 19.23 -4.31
C LYS A 210 -18.98 18.05 -3.73
N GLY A 211 -17.93 17.60 -4.41
CA GLY A 211 -17.06 16.50 -3.96
C GLY A 211 -17.05 15.32 -4.94
N TYR A 212 -16.33 14.24 -4.58
CA TYR A 212 -16.33 12.99 -5.34
C TYR A 212 -17.17 11.95 -4.62
N ARG A 213 -18.11 11.35 -5.34
CA ARG A 213 -18.97 10.25 -4.86
C ARG A 213 -19.03 9.16 -5.91
N LYS A 214 -19.05 7.92 -5.45
CA LYS A 214 -19.20 6.74 -6.31
C LYS A 214 -20.00 5.68 -5.57
N LEU A 215 -21.14 5.32 -6.17
CA LEU A 215 -21.91 4.13 -5.85
C LEU A 215 -21.87 3.25 -7.11
N VAL A 216 -21.51 1.98 -6.95
CA VAL A 216 -21.62 0.96 -8.01
C VAL A 216 -22.42 -0.19 -7.44
N GLN A 217 -23.37 -0.68 -8.22
CA GLN A 217 -24.15 -1.87 -7.94
C GLN A 217 -24.20 -2.68 -9.22
N ASN A 218 -23.26 -3.62 -9.35
CA ASN A 218 -23.23 -4.57 -10.45
C ASN A 218 -23.61 -5.95 -9.92
N ASP A 219 -24.73 -6.46 -10.44
CA ASP A 219 -25.28 -7.77 -10.09
C ASP A 219 -25.04 -8.82 -11.18
N ASP A 220 -24.26 -8.50 -12.20
CA ASP A 220 -23.86 -9.45 -13.25
C ASP A 220 -22.34 -9.66 -13.22
N ASP A 221 -21.91 -10.90 -13.44
CA ASP A 221 -20.50 -11.23 -13.54
C ASP A 221 -19.85 -10.68 -14.83
N ASN A 222 -18.55 -10.93 -15.02
CA ASN A 222 -17.83 -10.46 -16.22
C ASN A 222 -18.31 -11.11 -17.54
N HIS A 223 -19.26 -12.04 -17.49
CA HIS A 223 -19.86 -12.74 -18.63
C HIS A 223 -21.35 -12.42 -18.78
N GLY A 224 -21.89 -11.44 -18.03
CA GLY A 224 -23.30 -11.06 -18.08
C GLY A 224 -24.24 -12.06 -17.39
N ARG A 225 -23.71 -12.97 -16.57
CA ARG A 225 -24.50 -13.93 -15.80
C ARG A 225 -24.88 -13.30 -14.47
N ASN A 226 -26.16 -13.38 -14.14
CA ASN A 226 -26.65 -12.80 -12.91
C ASN A 226 -26.04 -13.47 -11.67
N LEU A 227 -25.38 -12.65 -10.85
CA LEU A 227 -24.80 -12.97 -9.56
C LEU A 227 -25.01 -11.77 -8.63
N PRO A 228 -26.14 -11.71 -7.90
CA PRO A 228 -26.44 -10.59 -7.03
C PRO A 228 -25.31 -10.27 -6.06
N GLY A 229 -24.92 -8.99 -6.01
CA GLY A 229 -23.77 -8.53 -5.26
C GLY A 229 -22.44 -8.78 -5.97
N PHE A 230 -22.39 -9.07 -7.27
CA PHE A 230 -21.12 -9.36 -7.97
C PHE A 230 -20.03 -8.33 -7.65
N TYR A 231 -20.38 -7.04 -7.76
CA TYR A 231 -19.51 -5.94 -7.36
C TYR A 231 -20.32 -4.72 -6.93
N HIS A 232 -20.35 -4.47 -5.62
CA HIS A 232 -21.00 -3.30 -5.01
C HIS A 232 -19.96 -2.46 -4.28
N THR A 233 -19.99 -1.14 -4.43
CA THR A 233 -19.07 -0.26 -3.70
C THR A 233 -19.68 1.11 -3.42
N ALA A 234 -19.36 1.66 -2.24
CA ALA A 234 -19.62 3.04 -1.89
C ALA A 234 -18.32 3.72 -1.43
N THR A 235 -18.02 4.90 -1.99
CA THR A 235 -16.88 5.73 -1.58
C THR A 235 -17.34 6.97 -0.85
N LEU A 236 -16.97 7.06 0.42
CA LEU A 236 -17.22 8.20 1.31
C LEU A 236 -15.95 9.05 1.41
N ASP A 237 -16.08 10.35 1.14
CA ASP A 237 -14.99 11.30 1.32
C ASP A 237 -14.78 11.69 2.80
N ALA A 238 -13.78 12.53 3.07
CA ALA A 238 -13.46 12.97 4.43
C ALA A 238 -14.57 13.81 5.10
N ARG A 239 -15.49 14.41 4.32
CA ARG A 239 -16.56 15.27 4.85
C ARG A 239 -17.69 14.45 5.43
N ARG A 240 -18.04 13.34 4.76
CA ARG A 240 -19.18 12.48 5.14
C ARG A 240 -18.79 11.23 5.89
N ILE A 241 -17.50 10.90 5.96
CA ILE A 241 -17.07 9.67 6.63
C ILE A 241 -17.57 9.57 8.08
N ARG A 242 -17.71 10.69 8.80
CA ARG A 242 -18.22 10.71 10.17
C ARG A 242 -19.71 10.37 10.31
N GLN A 243 -20.50 10.48 9.24
CA GLN A 243 -21.92 10.11 9.27
C GLN A 243 -22.10 8.59 9.23
N ALA A 244 -21.24 7.89 8.47
CA ALA A 244 -21.21 6.43 8.48
C ALA A 244 -20.31 5.86 9.58
N PHE A 245 -19.24 6.58 9.95
CA PHE A 245 -18.20 6.13 10.87
C PHE A 245 -17.72 7.29 11.77
N PRO A 246 -18.43 7.59 12.88
CA PRO A 246 -18.22 8.79 13.70
C PRO A 246 -16.79 9.01 14.20
N SER A 247 -16.05 7.94 14.50
CA SER A 247 -14.66 7.99 14.98
C SER A 247 -13.60 8.14 13.88
N HIS A 248 -13.99 8.24 12.61
CA HIS A 248 -13.08 8.28 11.48
C HIS A 248 -12.98 9.66 10.84
N SER A 249 -11.86 9.95 10.19
CA SER A 249 -11.57 11.25 9.55
C SER A 249 -11.00 11.14 8.14
N TYR A 250 -10.74 9.92 7.66
CA TYR A 250 -10.14 9.68 6.35
C TYR A 250 -11.16 9.08 5.39
N PRO A 251 -11.10 9.42 4.08
CA PRO A 251 -11.94 8.81 3.06
C PRO A 251 -11.89 7.29 3.11
N LYS A 252 -13.05 6.66 2.89
CA LYS A 252 -13.14 5.21 2.83
C LYS A 252 -13.93 4.74 1.63
N GLU A 253 -13.47 3.65 1.06
CA GLU A 253 -14.24 2.88 0.08
C GLU A 253 -14.62 1.57 0.74
N VAL A 254 -15.92 1.27 0.77
CA VAL A 254 -16.46 0.00 1.26
C VAL A 254 -16.93 -0.78 0.05
N LYS A 255 -16.30 -1.93 -0.17
CA LYS A 255 -16.61 -2.82 -1.29
C LYS A 255 -17.27 -4.07 -0.77
N HIS A 256 -18.10 -4.65 -1.61
CA HIS A 256 -18.54 -6.01 -1.53
C HIS A 256 -18.34 -6.63 -2.94
N TYR A 257 -17.62 -7.74 -3.04
CA TYR A 257 -17.38 -8.38 -4.33
C TYR A 257 -17.20 -9.90 -4.26
N TYR A 258 -17.33 -10.53 -5.42
CA TYR A 258 -16.95 -11.90 -5.69
C TYR A 258 -15.63 -11.98 -6.48
N ALA A 259 -14.89 -13.07 -6.35
CA ALA A 259 -13.80 -13.35 -7.29
C ALA A 259 -14.33 -13.47 -8.72
N LYS A 260 -13.51 -13.16 -9.71
CA LYS A 260 -13.92 -13.16 -11.13
C LYS A 260 -14.50 -14.51 -11.56
N GLU A 261 -13.94 -15.60 -11.06
CA GLU A 261 -14.32 -16.97 -11.37
C GLU A 261 -15.36 -17.56 -10.39
N ALA A 262 -16.01 -16.74 -9.56
CA ALA A 262 -16.86 -17.24 -8.48
C ALA A 262 -17.97 -18.19 -8.93
N LEU A 263 -18.60 -17.96 -10.09
CA LEU A 263 -19.65 -18.82 -10.62
C LEU A 263 -19.15 -20.18 -11.11
N SER A 264 -17.88 -20.31 -11.50
CA SER A 264 -17.30 -21.58 -11.95
C SER A 264 -16.73 -22.42 -10.79
N LEU A 265 -16.82 -21.95 -9.56
CA LEU A 265 -16.32 -22.63 -8.36
C LEU A 265 -17.46 -23.30 -7.60
N SER A 266 -17.17 -24.37 -6.84
CA SER A 266 -18.16 -25.00 -5.94
C SER A 266 -18.59 -24.05 -4.82
N ASP A 267 -19.79 -24.24 -4.27
CA ASP A 267 -20.39 -23.32 -3.27
C ASP A 267 -19.53 -23.16 -2.02
N ASP A 268 -18.79 -24.21 -1.66
CA ASP A 268 -17.90 -24.25 -0.50
C ASP A 268 -16.48 -23.73 -0.81
N HIS A 269 -16.19 -23.35 -2.07
CA HIS A 269 -14.85 -22.94 -2.46
C HIS A 269 -14.46 -21.59 -1.81
N PRO A 270 -13.28 -21.48 -1.14
CA PRO A 270 -12.87 -20.28 -0.42
C PRO A 270 -12.83 -18.98 -1.25
N SER A 271 -12.65 -19.10 -2.56
CA SER A 271 -12.65 -17.98 -3.52
C SER A 271 -14.02 -17.66 -4.10
N ARG A 272 -15.04 -18.52 -3.91
CA ARG A 272 -16.45 -18.19 -4.16
C ARG A 272 -17.05 -17.40 -2.99
N ILE A 273 -16.35 -17.37 -1.85
CA ILE A 273 -16.71 -16.62 -0.66
C ILE A 273 -16.54 -15.11 -0.89
N GLN A 274 -17.52 -14.42 -0.36
CA GLN A 274 -17.78 -13.02 -0.51
C GLN A 274 -16.83 -12.16 0.31
N ARG A 275 -16.27 -11.11 -0.30
CA ARG A 275 -15.33 -10.22 0.39
C ARG A 275 -15.96 -8.87 0.62
N SER A 276 -15.94 -8.40 1.85
CA SER A 276 -16.14 -6.99 2.13
C SER A 276 -14.81 -6.34 2.45
N VAL A 277 -14.48 -5.26 1.75
CA VAL A 277 -13.21 -4.54 1.89
C VAL A 277 -13.46 -3.14 2.38
N ARG A 278 -12.69 -2.73 3.39
CA ARG A 278 -12.60 -1.36 3.85
C ARG A 278 -11.25 -0.80 3.42
N ARG A 279 -11.29 0.17 2.52
CA ARG A 279 -10.13 0.87 1.99
C ARG A 279 -10.02 2.24 2.62
N CYS A 280 -8.81 2.72 2.91
CA CYS A 280 -8.56 4.06 3.43
C CYS A 280 -7.57 4.78 2.51
N SER A 281 -7.88 6.00 2.05
CA SER A 281 -6.94 6.79 1.22
C SER A 281 -6.66 8.20 1.77
N ARG A 282 -5.36 8.50 1.95
CA ARG A 282 -4.68 9.80 2.17
C ARG A 282 -4.97 10.65 3.43
N ARG A 283 -3.92 10.99 4.19
CA ARG A 283 -3.05 12.20 4.04
C ARG A 283 -2.05 12.39 5.21
N CYS A 284 -1.96 11.47 6.16
CA CYS A 284 -0.98 11.50 7.24
C CYS A 284 -0.54 10.07 7.56
N TRP A 285 0.76 9.83 7.75
CA TRP A 285 1.27 8.59 8.37
C TRP A 285 0.89 8.61 9.85
N ASN A 286 -0.33 8.17 10.16
CA ASN A 286 -0.74 7.90 11.54
C ASN A 286 -1.41 6.53 11.57
N VAL A 287 -0.56 5.49 11.59
CA VAL A 287 -0.94 4.09 11.48
C VAL A 287 -1.76 3.64 12.70
N THR A 288 -1.60 4.30 13.85
CA THR A 288 -2.35 4.06 15.08
C THR A 288 -3.87 4.28 14.92
N ARG A 289 -4.31 5.08 13.93
CA ARG A 289 -5.75 5.23 13.59
C ARG A 289 -6.26 4.21 12.56
N LEU A 290 -5.39 3.36 12.01
CA LEU A 290 -5.73 2.28 11.09
C LEU A 290 -5.86 0.91 11.80
N SER A 291 -5.42 0.80 13.05
CA SER A 291 -5.52 -0.43 13.86
C SER A 291 -6.88 -0.56 14.57
N THR A 292 -7.47 0.54 15.04
CA THR A 292 -8.73 0.52 15.83
C THR A 292 -10.00 0.51 14.97
N SER A 293 -10.14 -0.48 14.07
CA SER A 293 -11.28 -0.58 13.16
C SER A 293 -12.19 -1.76 13.45
N THR A 294 -12.86 -1.73 14.60
CA THR A 294 -14.01 -2.57 14.92
C THR A 294 -15.22 -2.10 14.10
N ILE A 295 -15.83 -2.99 13.31
CA ILE A 295 -17.18 -2.76 12.77
C ILE A 295 -18.15 -3.28 13.83
N SER A 296 -18.87 -2.36 14.49
CA SER A 296 -20.01 -2.70 15.34
C SER A 296 -21.22 -2.96 14.45
N THR A 297 -21.62 -4.22 14.32
CA THR A 297 -22.93 -4.55 13.73
C THR A 297 -23.97 -4.66 14.85
N SER A 298 -24.80 -3.62 14.99
CA SER A 298 -26.11 -3.74 15.62
C SER A 298 -27.15 -3.93 14.53
N TRP A 299 -27.41 -5.19 14.18
CA TRP A 299 -28.56 -5.64 13.41
C TRP A 299 -29.03 -6.96 14.00
#